data_AF-A0A924WHC1-F1
#
_entry.id   AF-A0A924WHC1-F1
#
_cell.length_a   1.000
_cell.length_b   1.000
_cell.length_c   1.000
_cell.angle_alpha   90.00
_cell.angle_beta   90.00
_cell.angle_gamma   90.00
#
_symmetry.space_group_name_H-M   'P 1'
#
loop_
_entity.id
_entity.type
_entity.pdbx_description
1 polymer ?
#
loop_
_entity_poly.entity_id
_entity_poly.type
_entity_poly.pdbx_seq_one_letter_code
_entity_poly.pdbx_strand_id
1 'polypeptide(L)'
;TSEREIDARRDRDVAQLDLTILGLQTHLKQVRSSEAELRRRVEGFSKASKAVPDNLMEDLTRTTTDATDTERMISEKRNEQEGVRAKYNELRTRFVELMKRDTASR
;
A
#
# COMPACT_ATOMS: atom_id res chain seq x y z
N THR A 1 -29.12 9.71 4.75
CA THR A 1 -28.08 8.72 5.06
C THR A 1 -28.74 7.50 5.65
N SER A 2 -28.56 6.33 5.03
CA SER A 2 -28.95 5.02 5.56
C SER A 2 -27.71 4.15 5.81
N GLU A 3 -27.85 3.04 6.56
CA GLU A 3 -26.76 2.08 6.76
C GLU A 3 -26.18 1.58 5.42
N ARG A 4 -27.06 1.28 4.45
CA ARG A 4 -26.64 0.84 3.11
C ARG A 4 -25.83 1.90 2.36
N GLU A 5 -26.17 3.17 2.52
CA GLU A 5 -25.42 4.27 1.92
C GLU A 5 -24.04 4.45 2.58
N ILE A 6 -23.95 4.23 3.90
CA ILE A 6 -22.67 4.26 4.65
C ILE A 6 -21.78 3.11 4.17
N ASP A 7 -22.33 1.90 4.09
CA ASP A 7 -21.59 0.71 3.64
C ASP A 7 -21.15 0.86 2.17
N ALA A 8 -22.03 1.33 1.27
CA ALA A 8 -21.67 1.53 -0.14
C ALA A 8 -20.57 2.58 -0.35
N ARG A 9 -20.52 3.63 0.49
CA ARG A 9 -19.43 4.62 0.46
C ARG A 9 -18.13 4.03 0.99
N ARG A 10 -18.17 3.29 2.10
CA ARG A 10 -17.00 2.55 2.62
C ARG A 10 -16.40 1.67 1.54
N ASP A 11 -17.23 0.84 0.90
CA ASP A 11 -16.76 -0.16 -0.04
C ASP A 11 -16.13 0.50 -1.28
N ARG A 12 -16.66 1.64 -1.73
CA ARG A 12 -16.05 2.43 -2.81
C ARG A 12 -14.68 2.99 -2.42
N ASP A 13 -14.58 3.62 -1.26
CA ASP A 13 -13.34 4.24 -0.79
C ASP A 13 -12.26 3.17 -0.57
N VAL A 14 -12.64 2.03 0.01
CA VAL A 14 -11.77 0.86 0.21
C VAL A 14 -11.32 0.29 -1.13
N ALA A 15 -12.21 0.13 -2.11
CA ALA A 15 -11.87 -0.39 -3.44
C ALA A 15 -10.88 0.51 -4.19
N GLN A 16 -10.96 1.84 -4.03
CA GLN A 16 -10.00 2.76 -4.62
C GLN A 16 -8.59 2.61 -4.00
N LEU A 17 -8.52 2.39 -2.69
CA LEU A 17 -7.26 2.09 -2.00
C LEU A 17 -6.70 0.74 -2.43
N ASP A 18 -7.53 -0.28 -2.59
CA ASP A 18 -7.12 -1.60 -3.08
C ASP A 18 -6.49 -1.52 -4.47
N LEU A 19 -7.09 -0.76 -5.40
CA LEU A 19 -6.52 -0.53 -6.74
C LEU A 19 -5.16 0.17 -6.66
N THR A 20 -5.02 1.15 -5.76
CA THR A 20 -3.76 1.87 -5.55
C THR A 20 -2.67 0.93 -5.01
N ILE A 21 -3.01 0.11 -4.01
CA ILE A 21 -2.11 -0.91 -3.44
C ILE A 21 -1.69 -1.91 -4.51
N LEU A 22 -2.61 -2.40 -5.35
CA LEU A 22 -2.31 -3.33 -6.42
C LEU A 22 -1.33 -2.75 -7.44
N GLY A 23 -1.51 -1.48 -7.80
CA GLY A 23 -0.58 -0.76 -8.68
C GLY A 23 0.82 -0.68 -8.08
N LEU A 24 0.93 -0.27 -6.81
CA LEU A 24 2.20 -0.22 -6.09
C LEU A 24 2.86 -1.59 -5.94
N GLN A 25 2.09 -2.65 -5.68
CA GLN A 25 2.60 -4.03 -5.61
C GLN A 25 3.16 -4.51 -6.95
N THR A 26 2.48 -4.17 -8.05
CA THR A 26 2.96 -4.49 -9.40
C THR A 26 4.28 -3.78 -9.69
N HIS A 27 4.37 -2.50 -9.32
CA HIS A 27 5.60 -1.72 -9.46
C HIS A 27 6.73 -2.30 -8.59
N LEU A 28 6.48 -2.59 -7.31
CA LEU A 28 7.46 -3.20 -6.41
C LEU A 28 8.02 -4.50 -6.98
N LYS A 29 7.17 -5.35 -7.55
CA LYS A 29 7.60 -6.60 -8.18
C LYS A 29 8.59 -6.34 -9.33
N GLN A 30 8.34 -5.32 -10.15
CA GLN A 30 9.25 -4.95 -11.24
C GLN A 30 10.58 -4.42 -10.70
N VAL A 31 10.54 -3.51 -9.73
CA VAL A 31 11.74 -2.92 -9.11
C VAL A 31 12.59 -4.00 -8.43
N ARG A 32 11.98 -4.92 -7.66
CA ARG A 32 12.67 -6.05 -7.01
C ARG A 32 13.30 -7.01 -8.04
N SER A 33 12.68 -7.20 -9.20
CA SER A 33 13.29 -7.99 -10.29
C SER A 33 14.55 -7.32 -10.81
N SER A 34 14.49 -6.01 -11.09
CA SER A 34 15.64 -5.22 -11.53
C SER A 34 16.76 -5.20 -10.48
N GLU A 35 16.41 -5.03 -9.21
CA GLU A 35 17.35 -5.07 -8.09
C GLU A 35 18.08 -6.42 -8.03
N ALA A 36 17.35 -7.53 -8.16
CA ALA A 36 17.94 -8.87 -8.15
C ALA A 36 18.93 -9.08 -9.32
N GLU A 37 18.63 -8.55 -10.51
CA GLU A 37 19.56 -8.59 -11.65
C GLU A 37 20.83 -7.77 -11.39
N LEU A 38 20.68 -6.55 -10.86
CA LEU A 38 21.83 -5.68 -10.52
C LEU A 38 22.71 -6.34 -9.45
N ARG A 39 22.11 -6.92 -8.40
CA ARG A 39 22.84 -7.66 -7.37
C ARG A 39 23.64 -8.82 -7.96
N ARG A 40 23.04 -9.63 -8.83
CA ARG A 40 23.76 -10.73 -9.52
C ARG A 40 24.95 -10.23 -10.32
N ARG A 41 24.81 -9.08 -11.01
CA ARG A 41 25.93 -8.46 -11.75
C ARG A 41 27.04 -8.05 -10.80
N VAL A 42 26.73 -7.33 -9.73
CA VAL A 42 27.69 -6.92 -8.70
C VAL A 42 28.42 -8.12 -8.09
N GLU A 43 27.69 -9.16 -7.71
CA GLU A 43 28.26 -10.42 -7.22
C GLU A 43 29.18 -11.09 -8.24
N GLY A 44 28.86 -11.01 -9.54
CA GLY A 44 29.71 -11.51 -10.61
C GLY A 44 31.09 -10.83 -10.66
N PHE A 45 31.13 -9.50 -10.49
CA PHE A 45 32.40 -8.77 -10.40
C PHE A 45 33.18 -9.16 -9.15
N SER A 46 32.51 -9.25 -8.00
CA SER A 46 33.12 -9.66 -6.74
C SER A 46 33.73 -11.07 -6.83
N LYS A 47 33.00 -12.05 -7.39
CA LYS A 47 33.49 -13.42 -7.62
C LYS A 47 34.65 -13.49 -8.61
N ALA A 48 34.71 -12.57 -9.56
CA ALA A 48 35.83 -12.44 -10.49
C ALA A 48 37.01 -11.64 -9.91
N SER A 49 36.94 -11.22 -8.64
CA SER A 49 37.90 -10.33 -7.98
C SER A 49 38.16 -9.04 -8.77
N LYS A 50 37.14 -8.56 -9.48
CA LYS A 50 37.17 -7.30 -10.24
C LYS A 50 36.48 -6.21 -9.44
N ALA A 51 36.95 -4.97 -9.61
CA ALA A 51 36.25 -3.81 -9.09
C ALA A 51 34.86 -3.71 -9.72
N VAL A 52 33.87 -3.41 -8.89
CA VAL A 52 32.49 -3.15 -9.34
C VAL A 52 32.47 -1.74 -9.93
N PRO A 53 31.94 -1.54 -11.15
CA PRO A 53 31.78 -0.21 -11.72
C PRO A 53 30.87 0.69 -10.85
N ASP A 54 31.25 1.95 -10.67
CA ASP A 54 30.51 2.89 -9.81
C ASP A 54 29.06 3.08 -10.27
N ASN A 55 28.84 3.20 -11.58
CA ASN A 55 27.50 3.30 -12.17
C ASN A 55 26.60 2.10 -11.82
N LEU A 56 27.18 0.89 -11.72
CA LEU A 56 26.43 -0.30 -11.32
C LEU A 56 26.04 -0.26 -9.84
N MET A 57 26.92 0.27 -8.98
CA MET A 57 26.59 0.47 -7.56
C MET A 57 25.55 1.57 -7.36
N GLU A 58 25.64 2.66 -8.12
CA GLU A 58 24.64 3.74 -8.11
C GLU A 58 23.27 3.23 -8.54
N ASP A 59 23.21 2.47 -9.63
CA ASP A 59 21.97 1.84 -10.10
C ASP A 59 21.37 0.89 -9.06
N LEU A 60 22.21 0.06 -8.42
CA LEU A 60 21.77 -0.84 -7.36
C LEU A 60 21.22 -0.05 -6.16
N THR A 61 21.92 1.01 -5.75
CA THR A 61 21.52 1.87 -4.64
C THR A 61 20.17 2.53 -4.93
N ARG A 62 20.04 3.17 -6.11
CA ARG A 62 18.79 3.82 -6.55
C ARG A 62 17.62 2.83 -6.55
N THR A 63 17.81 1.65 -7.13
CA THR A 63 16.76 0.63 -7.23
C THR A 63 16.39 0.06 -5.85
N THR A 64 17.36 -0.07 -4.94
CA THR A 64 17.11 -0.51 -3.56
C THR A 64 16.29 0.52 -2.78
N THR A 65 16.62 1.81 -2.94
CA THR A 65 15.84 2.91 -2.34
C THR A 65 14.42 2.93 -2.87
N ASP A 66 14.23 2.83 -4.19
CA ASP A 66 12.92 2.81 -4.83
C ASP A 66 12.04 1.64 -4.35
N ALA A 67 12.62 0.45 -4.20
CA ALA A 67 11.92 -0.70 -3.62
C ALA A 67 11.46 -0.42 -2.18
N THR A 68 12.34 0.18 -1.36
CA THR A 68 12.07 0.49 0.04
C THR A 68 10.98 1.57 0.17
N ASP A 69 11.04 2.61 -0.65
CA ASP A 69 10.00 3.64 -0.69
C ASP A 69 8.66 3.10 -1.15
N THR A 70 8.65 2.23 -2.16
CA THR A 70 7.42 1.58 -2.62
C THR A 70 6.81 0.68 -1.55
N GLU A 71 7.62 -0.06 -0.80
CA GLU A 71 7.16 -0.86 0.35
C GLU A 71 6.54 0.02 1.45
N ARG A 72 7.19 1.15 1.75
CA ARG A 72 6.66 2.13 2.70
C ARG A 72 5.30 2.67 2.24
N MET A 73 5.18 3.08 0.98
CA MET A 73 3.91 3.58 0.41
C MET A 73 2.80 2.53 0.47
N ILE A 74 3.10 1.25 0.22
CA ILE A 74 2.12 0.15 0.36
C ILE A 74 1.66 0.03 1.81
N SER A 75 2.58 0.11 2.77
CA SER A 75 2.26 0.06 4.20
C SER A 75 1.35 1.21 4.62
N GLU A 76 1.70 2.44 4.21
CA GLU A 76 0.90 3.65 4.47
C GLU A 76 -0.52 3.52 3.90
N LYS A 77 -0.67 2.99 2.68
CA LYS A 77 -1.98 2.80 2.05
C LYS A 77 -2.83 1.72 2.73
N ARG A 78 -2.20 0.67 3.26
CA ARG A 78 -2.91 -0.34 4.08
C ARG A 78 -3.41 0.26 5.39
N ASN A 79 -2.58 1.05 6.06
CA ASN A 79 -3.00 1.76 7.28
C ASN A 79 -4.14 2.74 7.00
N GLU A 80 -4.10 3.45 5.86
CA GLU A 80 -5.19 4.31 5.41
C GLU A 80 -6.49 3.51 5.18
N GLN A 81 -6.39 2.33 4.57
CA GLN A 81 -7.53 1.44 4.34
C GLN A 81 -8.17 0.98 5.66
N GLU A 82 -7.37 0.62 6.65
CA GLU A 82 -7.85 0.26 8.00
C GLU A 82 -8.54 1.46 8.68
N GLY A 83 -7.96 2.66 8.58
CA GLY A 83 -8.54 3.88 9.09
C GLY A 83 -9.90 4.21 8.46
N VAL A 84 -10.03 4.05 7.14
CA VAL A 84 -11.30 4.22 6.42
C VAL A 84 -12.33 3.23 6.93
N ARG A 85 -11.99 1.94 7.05
CA ARG A 85 -12.91 0.91 7.57
C ARG A 85 -13.38 1.25 8.99
N ALA A 86 -12.47 1.65 9.87
CA ALA A 86 -12.80 2.02 11.25
C ALA A 86 -13.77 3.22 11.30
N LYS A 87 -13.49 4.28 10.53
CA LYS A 87 -14.34 5.48 10.44
C LYS A 87 -15.76 5.15 10.01
N TYR A 88 -15.93 4.34 8.96
CA TYR A 88 -17.27 3.98 8.48
C TYR A 88 -18.01 3.05 9.44
N ASN A 89 -17.31 2.14 10.12
CA ASN A 89 -17.92 1.31 11.16
C ASN A 89 -18.45 2.16 12.33
N GLU A 90 -17.69 3.17 12.76
CA GLU A 90 -18.15 4.11 13.79
C GLU A 90 -19.38 4.91 13.33
N LEU A 91 -19.37 5.43 12.10
CA LEU A 91 -20.52 6.13 11.52
C LEU A 91 -21.77 5.25 11.47
N ARG A 92 -21.60 3.97 11.10
CA ARG A 92 -22.68 2.98 11.07
C ARG A 92 -23.25 2.75 12.46
N THR A 93 -22.41 2.53 13.46
CA THR A 93 -22.83 2.34 14.86
C THR A 93 -23.61 3.55 15.38
N ARG A 94 -23.07 4.76 15.20
CA ARG A 94 -23.75 6.00 15.60
C ARG A 94 -25.11 6.16 14.91
N PHE A 95 -25.20 5.84 13.62
CA PHE A 95 -26.46 5.90 12.88
C PHE A 95 -27.50 4.95 13.48
N VAL A 96 -27.13 3.69 13.75
CA VAL A 96 -28.02 2.70 14.35
C VAL A 96 -28.51 3.14 15.73
N GLU A 97 -27.62 3.68 16.56
CA GLU A 97 -27.97 4.18 17.90
C GLU A 97 -28.96 5.35 17.84
N LEU A 98 -28.75 6.30 16.92
CA LEU A 98 -29.66 7.42 16.70
C LEU A 98 -31.04 6.94 16.25
N MET A 99 -31.10 6.01 15.29
CA MET A 99 -32.37 5.46 14.81
C MET A 99 -33.13 4.72 15.92
N LYS A 100 -32.43 3.94 16.75
CA LYS A 100 -33.04 3.26 17.92
C LYS A 100 -33.63 4.26 18.91
N ARG A 101 -32.92 5.36 19.20
CA ARG A 101 -33.38 6.41 20.12
C ARG A 101 -34.60 7.16 19.59
N ASP A 102 -34.64 7.45 18.29
CA ASP A 102 -35.80 8.12 17.65
C ASP A 102 -37.04 7.22 17.70
N THR A 103 -36.89 5.92 17.44
CA THR A 103 -38.00 4.96 17.55
C THR A 103 -38.47 4.72 18.99
N ALA A 104 -37.60 4.86 19.99
CA ALA A 104 -37.96 4.68 21.40
C ALA A 104 -38.60 5.93 22.03
N SER A 105 -38.45 7.10 21.39
CA SER A 105 -39.04 8.38 21.83
C SER A 105 -40.41 8.66 21.20
N ARG A 106 -40.92 7.74 20.36
CA ARG A 106 -42.25 7.80 19.71
C ARG A 106 -43.17 6.74 20.30
#